data_AF-A0A8H4KTR2-F1
#
_entry.id   AF-A0A8H4KTR2-F1
#
_cell.length_a   1.000
_cell.length_b   1.000
_cell.length_c   1.000
_cell.angle_alpha   90.00
_cell.angle_beta   90.00
_cell.angle_gamma   90.00
#
_symmetry.space_group_name_H-M   'P 1'
#
loop_
_entity.id
_entity.type
_entity.pdbx_description
1 polymer ?
#
loop_
_entity_poly.entity_id
_entity_poly.type
_entity_poly.pdbx_seq_one_letter_code
_entity_poly.pdbx_strand_id
1 'polypeptide(L)'
;MAPGGPPGGSARGRGGKFRKPARGGGKKFSRDIRPVDADGNEVSMWADINPNEKDDDGSDEEESSEDSSSEEEEDSDEPDAGPSQAPTTQEQSREDRKAEKKARKEAAIAKQKAKNVEVGDMPSSDDDESESDEDGDMPANPNHSKKARKQAANSGVDDITEGVDNMKAASSRREREALEAAAAKERHMRLTAQGKTDESKADLERLKAIREQRALDAARRQAEREEKEEQERIKKAEFEAKEARRREAAAGKKGKKK
;
A
#
# COMPACT_ATOMS: atom_id res chain seq x y z
N MET A 1 -24.07 -58.40 14.10
CA MET A 1 -24.09 -58.24 15.57
C MET A 1 -22.66 -57.93 16.01
N ALA A 2 -22.47 -56.85 16.76
CA ALA A 2 -21.20 -56.21 17.15
C ALA A 2 -20.29 -57.08 18.07
N PRO A 3 -19.17 -56.60 18.68
CA PRO A 3 -18.50 -55.28 18.58
C PRO A 3 -16.94 -55.24 18.59
N GLY A 4 -16.43 -54.09 18.18
CA GLY A 4 -15.16 -53.38 18.49
C GLY A 4 -14.06 -53.96 19.40
N GLY A 5 -12.83 -53.83 18.90
CA GLY A 5 -11.59 -53.73 19.70
C GLY A 5 -10.57 -52.83 18.97
N PRO A 6 -9.89 -51.89 19.65
CA PRO A 6 -8.96 -50.94 19.02
C PRO A 6 -7.74 -51.67 18.42
N PRO A 7 -7.08 -51.13 17.38
CA PRO A 7 -5.88 -51.74 16.82
C PRO A 7 -4.76 -51.70 17.87
N GLY A 8 -4.52 -52.86 18.50
CA GLY A 8 -3.41 -53.07 19.41
C GLY A 8 -2.11 -52.76 18.71
N GLY A 9 -1.39 -51.78 19.25
CA GLY A 9 -0.02 -51.46 18.87
C GLY A 9 0.82 -52.74 18.82
N SER A 10 1.42 -52.98 17.66
CA SER A 10 2.50 -53.93 17.48
C SER A 10 3.58 -53.68 18.53
N ALA A 11 3.67 -54.55 19.53
CA ALA A 11 4.90 -54.80 20.31
C ALA A 11 4.74 -56.01 21.24
N ARG A 12 4.45 -57.19 20.69
CA ARG A 12 4.87 -58.44 21.33
C ARG A 12 6.40 -58.52 21.20
N GLY A 13 7.13 -57.97 22.16
CA GLY A 13 8.59 -57.88 22.07
C GLY A 13 9.29 -57.60 23.39
N ARG A 14 9.32 -58.62 24.25
CA ARG A 14 10.29 -58.88 25.34
C ARG A 14 11.06 -57.66 25.90
N GLY A 15 10.58 -57.16 27.04
CA GLY A 15 11.41 -56.42 27.97
C GLY A 15 12.56 -57.30 28.47
N GLY A 16 13.80 -56.90 28.18
CA GLY A 16 15.00 -57.59 28.64
C GLY A 16 16.24 -57.21 27.84
N LYS A 17 17.13 -56.41 28.47
CA LYS A 17 18.56 -56.22 28.15
C LYS A 17 18.96 -55.63 26.77
N PHE A 18 18.04 -55.46 25.81
CA PHE A 18 18.33 -54.80 24.52
C PHE A 18 17.57 -53.49 24.29
N ARG A 19 16.91 -52.92 25.30
CA ARG A 19 16.37 -51.56 25.19
C ARG A 19 17.52 -50.59 25.46
N LYS A 20 18.12 -50.07 24.38
CA LYS A 20 19.04 -48.92 24.43
C LYS A 20 18.41 -47.84 25.34
N PRO A 21 19.19 -47.10 26.15
CA PRO A 21 18.64 -45.94 26.84
C PRO A 21 18.05 -45.04 25.77
N ALA A 22 16.73 -44.88 25.78
CA ALA A 22 16.06 -43.91 24.92
C ALA A 22 16.53 -42.54 25.40
N ARG A 23 17.62 -42.04 24.80
CA ARG A 23 18.07 -40.67 25.00
C ARG A 23 16.88 -39.79 24.65
N GLY A 24 16.45 -39.02 25.64
CA GLY A 24 15.17 -38.32 25.67
C GLY A 24 14.85 -37.69 24.33
N GLY A 25 13.60 -37.92 23.88
CA GLY A 25 13.07 -37.27 22.68
C GLY A 25 13.34 -35.79 22.77
N GLY A 26 14.22 -35.31 21.89
CA GLY A 26 14.70 -33.94 21.89
C GLY A 26 13.54 -32.95 21.80
N LYS A 27 13.73 -31.79 22.41
CA LYS A 27 12.82 -30.65 22.25
C LYS A 27 12.65 -30.39 20.76
N LYS A 28 11.41 -30.49 20.28
CA LYS A 28 11.10 -30.28 18.87
C LYS A 28 10.97 -28.79 18.62
N PHE A 29 12.10 -28.12 18.40
CA PHE A 29 12.12 -26.71 18.02
C PHE A 29 11.43 -26.42 16.69
N SER A 30 10.97 -27.45 15.96
CA SER A 30 10.19 -27.31 14.72
C SER A 30 8.67 -27.35 14.93
N ARG A 31 8.18 -27.68 16.14
CA ARG A 31 6.74 -27.80 16.39
C ARG A 31 6.14 -26.52 16.99
N ASP A 32 6.95 -25.73 17.70
CA ASP A 32 6.52 -24.53 18.42
C ASP A 32 7.21 -23.26 17.86
N ILE A 33 7.40 -23.17 16.54
CA ILE A 33 7.98 -21.98 15.87
C ILE A 33 6.91 -20.91 15.61
N ARG A 34 5.64 -21.31 15.57
CA ARG A 34 4.53 -20.39 15.28
C ARG A 34 4.30 -19.50 16.51
N PRO A 35 4.16 -18.17 16.34
CA PRO A 35 3.83 -17.30 17.46
C PRO A 35 2.46 -17.71 18.01
N VAL A 36 2.35 -17.79 19.32
CA VAL A 36 1.10 -18.13 20.01
C VAL A 36 0.61 -16.95 20.82
N ASP A 37 -0.71 -16.80 20.94
CA ASP A 37 -1.33 -15.80 21.83
C ASP A 37 -1.15 -16.20 23.32
N ALA A 38 -1.61 -15.35 24.23
CA ALA A 38 -1.55 -15.61 25.67
C ALA A 38 -2.36 -16.85 26.10
N ASP A 39 -3.28 -17.30 25.25
CA ASP A 39 -4.17 -18.44 25.47
C ASP A 39 -3.66 -19.73 24.79
N GLY A 40 -2.52 -19.66 24.08
CA GLY A 40 -1.83 -20.78 23.45
C GLY A 40 -2.34 -21.17 22.06
N ASN A 41 -3.16 -20.33 21.41
CA ASN A 41 -3.59 -20.53 20.03
C ASN A 41 -2.54 -20.02 19.05
N GLU A 42 -2.40 -20.69 17.91
CA GLU A 42 -1.46 -20.29 16.86
C GLU A 42 -1.93 -19.00 16.19
N VAL A 43 -1.10 -17.96 16.24
CA VAL A 43 -1.31 -16.68 15.55
C VAL A 43 -0.48 -16.68 14.27
N SER A 44 -1.04 -16.17 13.18
CA SER A 44 -0.28 -16.00 11.94
C SER A 44 0.86 -15.00 12.15
N MET A 45 2.06 -15.30 11.63
CA MET A 45 3.23 -14.39 11.69
C MET A 45 2.99 -13.02 11.03
N TRP A 46 1.90 -12.90 10.28
CA TRP A 46 1.50 -11.72 9.52
C TRP A 46 0.21 -11.08 10.04
N ALA A 47 -0.43 -11.68 11.04
CA ALA A 47 -1.50 -10.99 11.76
C ALA A 47 -0.85 -9.84 12.54
N ASP A 48 -1.45 -8.66 12.50
CA ASP A 48 -0.95 -7.48 13.21
C ASP A 48 -0.88 -7.79 14.71
N ILE A 49 0.32 -8.06 15.21
CA ILE A 49 0.61 -8.28 16.64
C ILE A 49 0.54 -6.91 17.32
N ASN A 50 -0.64 -6.31 17.36
CA ASN A 50 -0.98 -5.23 18.27
C ASN A 50 -1.60 -5.88 19.52
N PRO A 51 -0.84 -6.07 20.62
CA PRO A 51 -1.36 -6.69 21.83
C PRO A 51 -2.44 -5.85 22.57
N ASN A 52 -2.94 -4.78 21.95
CA ASN A 52 -3.88 -3.84 22.53
C ASN A 52 -5.18 -3.68 21.72
N GLU A 53 -5.36 -4.43 20.63
CA GLU A 53 -6.62 -4.52 19.91
C GLU A 53 -7.22 -5.91 20.12
N LYS A 54 -8.03 -6.03 21.16
CA LYS A 54 -8.94 -7.16 21.33
C LYS A 54 -10.14 -6.97 20.40
N ASP A 55 -10.34 -7.98 19.56
CA ASP A 55 -11.62 -8.51 19.10
C ASP A 55 -12.56 -7.55 18.34
N ASP A 56 -12.53 -7.61 17.00
CA ASP A 56 -13.74 -7.52 16.17
C ASP A 56 -13.53 -8.28 14.84
N ASP A 57 -13.91 -9.56 14.88
CA ASP A 57 -14.64 -10.34 13.86
C ASP A 57 -14.39 -10.10 12.35
N GLY A 58 -14.01 -11.17 11.65
CA GLY A 58 -14.67 -11.48 10.37
C GLY A 58 -13.81 -11.93 9.18
N SER A 59 -13.63 -13.25 9.06
CA SER A 59 -13.61 -14.03 7.80
C SER A 59 -12.33 -14.08 6.94
N ASP A 60 -11.60 -15.20 7.09
CA ASP A 60 -11.38 -16.27 6.06
C ASP A 60 -11.76 -15.87 4.61
N GLU A 61 -10.92 -16.05 3.57
CA GLU A 61 -10.44 -17.35 3.11
C GLU A 61 -9.06 -17.34 2.41
N GLU A 62 -8.42 -18.50 2.54
CA GLU A 62 -7.16 -19.00 1.98
C GLU A 62 -7.15 -19.18 0.44
N GLU A 63 -6.03 -18.87 -0.24
CA GLU A 63 -5.53 -19.73 -1.32
C GLU A 63 -4.01 -19.58 -1.54
N SER A 64 -3.27 -20.50 -0.91
CA SER A 64 -2.21 -21.34 -1.48
C SER A 64 -1.47 -20.83 -2.74
N SER A 65 -0.30 -20.23 -2.55
CA SER A 65 0.66 -19.95 -3.61
C SER A 65 1.73 -21.04 -3.64
N GLU A 66 1.46 -22.08 -4.42
CA GLU A 66 2.48 -22.95 -5.01
C GLU A 66 2.46 -22.77 -6.53
N ASP A 67 3.61 -22.42 -7.09
CA ASP A 67 4.19 -23.01 -8.29
C ASP A 67 4.76 -22.02 -9.33
N SER A 68 6.04 -22.24 -9.56
CA SER A 68 6.88 -21.98 -10.71
C SER A 68 6.90 -20.59 -11.36
N SER A 69 7.93 -19.84 -10.95
CA SER A 69 8.62 -18.89 -11.81
C SER A 69 9.23 -19.62 -13.00
N SER A 70 8.58 -19.53 -14.17
CA SER A 70 9.20 -19.85 -15.46
C SER A 70 8.99 -18.65 -16.39
N GLU A 71 10.03 -17.82 -16.48
CA GLU A 71 10.25 -17.02 -17.68
C GLU A 71 10.57 -17.97 -18.81
N GLU A 72 9.81 -17.92 -19.90
CA GLU A 72 10.30 -18.13 -21.26
C GLU A 72 9.46 -17.28 -22.23
N GLU A 73 10.17 -16.87 -23.27
CA GLU A 73 9.93 -15.85 -24.28
C GLU A 73 8.94 -16.27 -25.38
N GLU A 74 8.74 -15.35 -26.34
CA GLU A 74 8.42 -15.58 -27.76
C GLU A 74 6.96 -15.36 -28.24
N ASP A 75 6.72 -14.11 -28.66
CA ASP A 75 6.34 -13.68 -30.03
C ASP A 75 5.49 -14.61 -30.91
N SER A 76 4.30 -14.14 -31.32
CA SER A 76 3.87 -14.08 -32.73
C SER A 76 2.35 -13.86 -32.85
N ASP A 77 1.98 -12.65 -33.24
CA ASP A 77 0.70 -12.32 -33.86
C ASP A 77 0.76 -12.76 -35.33
N GLU A 78 0.00 -13.76 -35.77
CA GLU A 78 -0.77 -13.70 -37.04
C GLU A 78 -1.80 -14.85 -37.16
N PRO A 79 -2.92 -14.66 -37.91
CA PRO A 79 -4.11 -15.51 -37.84
C PRO A 79 -4.27 -16.45 -39.05
N ASP A 80 -4.69 -17.71 -38.86
CA ASP A 80 -5.52 -18.41 -39.84
C ASP A 80 -6.20 -19.70 -39.31
N ALA A 81 -7.43 -19.92 -39.81
CA ALA A 81 -8.16 -21.17 -40.02
C ALA A 81 -8.64 -22.08 -38.84
N GLY A 82 -9.97 -22.04 -38.59
CA GLY A 82 -10.77 -23.24 -38.28
C GLY A 82 -11.85 -23.07 -37.19
N PRO A 83 -13.16 -23.21 -37.50
CA PRO A 83 -14.23 -22.96 -36.53
C PRO A 83 -14.49 -24.21 -35.68
N SER A 84 -14.17 -24.15 -34.39
CA SER A 84 -14.74 -25.09 -33.42
C SER A 84 -15.28 -24.32 -32.22
N GLN A 85 -16.56 -24.53 -31.97
CA GLN A 85 -17.37 -23.84 -30.98
C GLN A 85 -16.91 -24.21 -29.56
N ALA A 86 -16.23 -23.29 -28.88
CA ALA A 86 -16.37 -22.99 -27.44
C ALA A 86 -15.40 -21.86 -26.98
N PRO A 87 -15.80 -20.56 -27.03
CA PRO A 87 -14.91 -19.48 -26.60
C PRO A 87 -15.59 -18.53 -25.58
N THR A 88 -16.08 -19.01 -24.43
CA THR A 88 -16.63 -18.09 -23.42
C THR A 88 -16.14 -18.36 -22.00
N THR A 89 -15.87 -19.61 -21.62
CA THR A 89 -15.42 -19.95 -20.26
C THR A 89 -13.90 -19.86 -20.08
N GLN A 90 -13.10 -20.11 -21.12
CA GLN A 90 -11.64 -20.03 -21.04
C GLN A 90 -11.10 -18.59 -21.20
N GLU A 91 -11.78 -17.72 -21.95
CA GLU A 91 -11.38 -16.31 -22.08
C GLU A 91 -11.59 -15.54 -20.78
N GLN A 92 -12.71 -15.76 -20.08
CA GLN A 92 -12.94 -15.18 -18.76
C GLN A 92 -11.85 -15.59 -17.76
N SER A 93 -11.43 -16.86 -17.74
CA SER A 93 -10.34 -17.31 -16.85
C SER A 93 -8.97 -16.65 -17.10
N ARG A 94 -8.72 -16.11 -18.31
CA ARG A 94 -7.48 -15.38 -18.63
C ARG A 94 -7.61 -13.89 -18.35
N GLU A 95 -8.79 -13.34 -18.59
CA GLU A 95 -9.13 -11.94 -18.29
C GLU A 95 -9.17 -11.71 -16.78
N ASP A 96 -9.75 -12.64 -16.02
CA ASP A 96 -9.80 -12.60 -14.55
C ASP A 96 -8.38 -12.65 -13.95
N ARG A 97 -7.50 -13.54 -14.44
CA ARG A 97 -6.08 -13.56 -14.02
C ARG A 97 -5.33 -12.27 -14.36
N LYS A 98 -5.65 -11.64 -15.50
CA LYS A 98 -5.03 -10.35 -15.88
C LYS A 98 -5.56 -9.22 -15.00
N ALA A 99 -6.84 -9.24 -14.65
CA ALA A 99 -7.46 -8.27 -13.75
C ALA A 99 -6.90 -8.40 -12.32
N GLU A 100 -6.75 -9.61 -11.79
CA GLU A 100 -6.15 -9.86 -10.48
C GLU A 100 -4.68 -9.43 -10.42
N LYS A 101 -3.89 -9.74 -11.47
CA LYS A 101 -2.49 -9.29 -11.56
C LYS A 101 -2.38 -7.77 -11.60
N LYS A 102 -3.30 -7.09 -12.30
CA LYS A 102 -3.37 -5.62 -12.32
C LYS A 102 -3.82 -5.06 -10.97
N ALA A 103 -4.85 -5.62 -10.36
CA ALA A 103 -5.33 -5.23 -9.03
C ALA A 103 -4.24 -5.41 -7.95
N ARG A 104 -3.45 -6.48 -8.00
CA ARG A 104 -2.32 -6.71 -7.08
C ARG A 104 -1.20 -5.69 -7.28
N LYS A 105 -0.88 -5.35 -8.54
CA LYS A 105 0.10 -4.29 -8.85
C LYS A 105 -0.39 -2.92 -8.41
N GLU A 106 -1.65 -2.59 -8.67
CA GLU A 106 -2.27 -1.33 -8.27
C GLU A 106 -2.39 -1.21 -6.75
N ALA A 107 -2.70 -2.29 -6.04
CA ALA A 107 -2.70 -2.33 -4.58
C ALA A 107 -1.30 -2.15 -3.98
N ALA A 108 -0.26 -2.71 -4.61
CA ALA A 108 1.13 -2.48 -4.19
C ALA A 108 1.54 -1.02 -4.39
N ILE A 109 1.20 -0.42 -5.53
CA ILE A 109 1.45 0.99 -5.82
C ILE A 109 0.65 1.90 -4.87
N ALA A 110 -0.60 1.55 -4.56
CA ALA A 110 -1.42 2.28 -3.61
C ALA A 110 -0.84 2.20 -2.19
N LYS A 111 -0.33 1.03 -1.77
CA LYS A 111 0.38 0.89 -0.48
C LYS A 111 1.69 1.70 -0.46
N GLN A 112 2.45 1.73 -1.56
CA GLN A 112 3.65 2.57 -1.66
C GLN A 112 3.32 4.06 -1.62
N LYS A 113 2.22 4.49 -2.25
CA LYS A 113 1.75 5.89 -2.22
C LYS A 113 1.10 6.27 -0.88
N ALA A 114 0.50 5.32 -0.17
CA ALA A 114 -0.12 5.51 1.13
C ALA A 114 0.88 5.45 2.29
N LYS A 115 2.13 5.00 2.06
CA LYS A 115 3.25 5.27 2.95
C LYS A 115 3.51 6.78 2.90
N ASN A 116 2.93 7.48 3.87
CA ASN A 116 3.15 8.91 4.05
C ASN A 116 4.64 9.12 4.31
N VAL A 117 5.30 9.79 3.36
CA VAL A 117 6.67 10.25 3.48
C VAL A 117 6.78 11.14 4.72
N GLU A 118 7.47 10.64 5.74
CA GLU A 118 7.76 11.42 6.94
C GLU A 118 8.79 12.51 6.63
N VAL A 119 8.81 13.57 7.43
CA VAL A 119 9.67 14.74 7.23
C VAL A 119 11.13 14.33 7.48
N GLY A 120 11.83 13.90 6.42
CA GLY A 120 13.18 13.34 6.50
C GLY A 120 13.42 12.19 5.52
N ASP A 121 12.37 11.53 5.04
CA ASP A 121 12.44 10.55 3.94
C ASP A 121 12.25 11.28 2.61
N MET A 122 13.07 12.30 2.37
CA MET A 122 13.13 12.93 1.05
C MET A 122 13.65 11.85 0.09
N PRO A 123 12.98 11.56 -1.05
CA PRO A 123 13.63 10.78 -2.09
C PRO A 123 14.91 11.52 -2.42
N SER A 124 16.07 10.91 -2.17
CA SER A 124 17.36 11.55 -2.38
C SER A 124 17.39 12.09 -3.80
N SER A 125 17.30 13.42 -3.93
CA SER A 125 17.49 14.15 -5.18
C SER A 125 18.97 14.55 -5.32
N ASP A 126 19.86 13.88 -4.57
CA ASP A 126 21.30 14.08 -4.48
C ASP A 126 22.02 12.71 -4.46
N ASP A 127 21.50 11.74 -5.23
CA ASP A 127 22.17 10.47 -5.55
C ASP A 127 22.47 10.43 -7.05
N ASP A 128 23.10 11.51 -7.56
CA ASP A 128 23.62 11.60 -8.93
C ASP A 128 24.98 12.33 -8.98
N GLU A 129 25.73 12.32 -7.86
CA GLU A 129 27.14 12.70 -7.84
C GLU A 129 27.85 12.04 -6.63
N SER A 130 28.32 10.79 -6.78
CA SER A 130 29.58 10.27 -6.20
C SER A 130 29.61 8.75 -6.04
N GLU A 131 29.80 7.99 -7.12
CA GLU A 131 30.59 6.75 -7.06
C GLU A 131 31.33 6.55 -8.39
N SER A 132 32.55 7.08 -8.45
CA SER A 132 33.50 6.87 -9.55
C SER A 132 34.88 6.48 -9.03
N ASP A 133 34.98 5.75 -7.91
CA ASP A 133 36.28 5.29 -7.39
C ASP A 133 36.22 3.95 -6.62
N GLU A 134 35.28 3.04 -6.97
CA GLU A 134 35.31 1.65 -6.48
C GLU A 134 35.53 0.59 -7.59
N ASP A 135 35.91 1.04 -8.80
CA ASP A 135 36.33 0.22 -9.96
C ASP A 135 37.73 -0.41 -9.79
N GLY A 136 38.11 -0.77 -8.56
CA GLY A 136 39.43 -1.33 -8.24
C GLY A 136 39.49 -2.85 -8.16
N ASP A 137 38.35 -3.53 -7.94
CA ASP A 137 38.32 -4.97 -7.59
C ASP A 137 37.38 -5.83 -8.44
N MET A 138 36.88 -5.28 -9.56
CA MET A 138 36.11 -6.02 -10.57
C MET A 138 36.86 -6.04 -11.91
N PRO A 139 36.88 -7.17 -12.65
CA PRO A 139 37.52 -7.22 -13.95
C PRO A 139 36.83 -6.21 -14.89
N ALA A 140 37.58 -5.19 -15.32
CA ALA A 140 37.06 -4.09 -16.14
C ALA A 140 36.29 -4.63 -17.35
N ASN A 141 34.98 -4.33 -17.40
CA ASN A 141 34.15 -4.69 -18.53
C ASN A 141 34.64 -3.93 -19.78
N PRO A 142 35.08 -4.63 -20.84
CA PRO A 142 35.68 -4.00 -22.02
C PRO A 142 34.71 -3.02 -22.73
N ASN A 143 33.39 -3.19 -22.56
CA ASN A 143 32.36 -2.30 -23.12
C ASN A 143 32.14 -1.00 -22.32
N HIS A 144 32.59 -0.91 -21.06
CA HIS A 144 32.47 0.32 -20.25
C HIS A 144 33.80 1.07 -20.11
N SER A 145 34.86 0.61 -20.76
CA SER A 145 36.17 1.26 -20.70
C SER A 145 36.14 2.67 -21.31
N LYS A 146 36.96 3.58 -20.76
CA LYS A 146 37.13 4.96 -21.24
C LYS A 146 37.51 5.04 -22.74
N LYS A 147 38.06 3.96 -23.32
CA LYS A 147 38.38 3.86 -24.75
C LYS A 147 37.14 3.65 -25.64
N ALA A 148 36.17 2.84 -25.20
CA ALA A 148 34.90 2.65 -25.92
C ALA A 148 34.09 3.95 -25.97
N ARG A 149 34.02 4.68 -24.84
CA ARG A 149 33.36 5.99 -24.76
C ARG A 149 33.98 7.02 -25.72
N LYS A 150 35.30 6.97 -25.93
CA LYS A 150 36.02 7.88 -26.84
C LYS A 150 35.82 7.56 -28.33
N GLN A 151 35.47 6.33 -28.70
CA GLN A 151 35.14 5.99 -30.09
C GLN A 151 33.71 6.40 -30.46
N ALA A 152 32.75 6.25 -29.55
CA ALA A 152 31.36 6.69 -29.76
C ALA A 152 31.23 8.22 -29.90
N ALA A 153 32.12 8.99 -29.25
CA ALA A 153 32.15 10.44 -29.38
C ALA A 153 32.71 10.96 -30.72
N ASN A 154 33.38 10.11 -31.51
CA ASN A 154 34.05 10.51 -32.76
C ASN A 154 33.35 10.01 -34.02
N SER A 155 32.28 9.22 -33.91
CA SER A 155 31.39 8.94 -35.05
C SER A 155 30.51 10.16 -35.28
N GLY A 156 30.55 10.79 -36.45
CA GLY A 156 29.82 12.01 -36.81
C GLY A 156 28.30 11.88 -36.74
N VAL A 157 27.76 11.85 -35.52
CA VAL A 157 26.32 11.76 -35.25
C VAL A 157 25.63 13.06 -35.66
N ASP A 158 26.33 14.20 -35.59
CA ASP A 158 25.79 15.52 -35.90
C ASP A 158 25.35 15.64 -37.37
N ASP A 159 26.14 15.17 -38.34
CA ASP A 159 25.79 15.19 -39.77
C ASP A 159 24.56 14.29 -40.10
N ILE A 160 24.36 13.23 -39.30
CA ILE A 160 23.20 12.33 -39.44
C ILE A 160 21.96 13.00 -38.83
N THR A 161 22.10 13.72 -37.71
CA THR A 161 20.99 14.43 -37.08
C THR A 161 20.45 15.59 -37.93
N GLU A 162 21.32 16.34 -38.62
CA GLU A 162 20.89 17.42 -39.52
C GLU A 162 20.15 16.90 -40.78
N GLY A 163 20.52 15.71 -41.28
CA GLY A 163 19.81 15.04 -42.36
C GLY A 163 18.40 14.56 -41.97
N VAL A 164 18.25 14.12 -40.71
CA VAL A 164 16.95 13.66 -40.16
C VAL A 164 16.02 14.84 -39.86
N ASP A 165 16.55 15.97 -39.37
CA ASP A 165 15.76 17.17 -39.12
C ASP A 165 15.25 17.84 -40.40
N ASN A 166 15.97 17.74 -41.52
CA ASN A 166 15.48 18.18 -42.83
C ASN A 166 14.41 17.24 -43.43
N MET A 167 14.36 15.97 -43.00
CA MET A 167 13.31 15.00 -43.42
C MET A 167 12.01 15.11 -42.61
N LYS A 168 12.03 15.72 -41.41
CA LYS A 168 10.83 16.04 -40.61
C LYS A 168 9.82 16.94 -41.34
N ALA A 169 10.25 17.72 -42.33
CA ALA A 169 9.37 18.60 -43.10
C ALA A 169 8.34 17.84 -43.98
N ALA A 170 8.58 16.55 -44.26
CA ALA A 170 7.68 15.69 -45.03
C ALA A 170 7.18 14.50 -44.21
N SER A 171 6.83 14.74 -42.93
CA SER A 171 6.30 13.70 -42.05
C SER A 171 5.19 12.91 -42.71
N SER A 172 5.36 11.59 -42.72
CA SER A 172 4.41 10.63 -43.29
C SER A 172 3.01 10.87 -42.73
N ARG A 173 1.94 10.60 -43.49
CA ARG A 173 0.55 10.75 -42.99
C ARG A 173 0.36 10.10 -41.62
N ARG A 174 1.03 8.97 -41.40
CA ARG A 174 1.03 8.23 -40.14
C ARG A 174 1.70 9.00 -38.99
N GLU A 175 2.76 9.74 -39.27
CA GLU A 175 3.45 10.58 -38.27
C GLU A 175 2.63 11.84 -37.95
N ARG A 176 1.93 12.42 -38.93
CA ARG A 176 1.03 13.54 -38.67
C ARG A 176 -0.16 13.15 -37.80
N GLU A 177 -0.76 11.99 -38.09
CA GLU A 177 -1.84 11.46 -37.27
C GLU A 177 -1.35 11.09 -35.86
N ALA A 178 -0.13 10.53 -35.72
CA ALA A 178 0.45 10.25 -34.42
C ALA A 178 0.71 11.53 -33.60
N LEU A 179 1.19 12.60 -34.22
CA LEU A 179 1.39 13.90 -33.57
C LEU A 179 0.06 14.57 -33.19
N GLU A 180 -0.97 14.46 -34.03
CA GLU A 180 -2.31 14.96 -33.72
C GLU A 180 -2.96 14.16 -32.59
N ALA A 181 -2.81 12.83 -32.57
CA ALA A 181 -3.27 11.98 -31.49
C ALA A 181 -2.55 12.28 -30.17
N ALA A 182 -1.23 12.55 -30.21
CA ALA A 182 -0.48 13.01 -29.05
C ALA A 182 -0.99 14.37 -28.55
N ALA A 183 -1.18 15.34 -29.45
CA ALA A 183 -1.71 16.66 -29.11
C ALA A 183 -3.15 16.60 -28.55
N ALA A 184 -3.99 15.69 -29.05
CA ALA A 184 -5.34 15.46 -28.53
C ALA A 184 -5.32 14.87 -27.12
N LYS A 185 -4.43 13.91 -26.86
CA LYS A 185 -4.21 13.36 -25.51
C LYS A 185 -3.70 14.43 -24.54
N GLU A 186 -2.75 15.25 -24.96
CA GLU A 186 -2.26 16.39 -24.15
C GLU A 186 -3.36 17.39 -23.85
N ARG A 187 -4.22 17.72 -24.83
CA ARG A 187 -5.37 18.60 -24.61
C ARG A 187 -6.37 17.99 -23.63
N HIS A 188 -6.65 16.69 -23.74
CA HIS A 188 -7.51 15.98 -22.80
C HIS A 188 -6.93 16.00 -21.38
N MET A 189 -5.65 15.63 -21.22
CA MET A 189 -4.96 15.72 -19.93
C MET A 189 -4.97 17.14 -19.37
N ARG A 190 -4.77 18.15 -20.22
CA ARG A 190 -4.83 19.56 -19.83
C ARG A 190 -6.23 19.98 -19.38
N LEU A 191 -7.29 19.49 -20.03
CA LEU A 191 -8.68 19.77 -19.62
C LEU A 191 -9.04 19.06 -18.31
N THR A 192 -8.57 17.83 -18.11
CA THR A 192 -8.73 17.09 -16.85
C THR A 192 -8.01 17.79 -15.71
N ALA A 193 -6.76 18.23 -15.94
CA ALA A 193 -5.99 19.01 -14.97
C ALA A 193 -6.66 20.36 -14.65
N GLN A 194 -7.34 20.97 -15.63
CA GLN A 194 -8.13 22.18 -15.41
C GLN A 194 -9.48 21.94 -14.72
N GLY A 195 -9.86 20.69 -14.45
CA GLY A 195 -11.16 20.39 -13.83
C GLY A 195 -12.34 20.56 -14.79
N LYS A 196 -12.11 20.55 -16.11
CA LYS A 196 -13.14 20.84 -17.13
C LYS A 196 -13.76 19.60 -17.76
N THR A 197 -13.15 18.42 -17.61
CA THR A 197 -13.79 17.17 -18.02
C THR A 197 -14.91 16.83 -17.05
N ASP A 198 -15.95 16.14 -17.52
CA ASP A 198 -17.14 15.88 -16.69
C ASP A 198 -16.80 14.99 -15.48
N GLU A 199 -15.84 14.08 -15.63
CA GLU A 199 -15.25 13.32 -14.52
C GLU A 199 -14.60 14.22 -13.47
N SER A 200 -13.75 15.16 -13.90
CA SER A 200 -13.07 16.07 -12.98
C SER A 200 -14.04 17.06 -12.30
N LYS A 201 -15.13 17.45 -12.97
CA LYS A 201 -16.21 18.25 -12.36
C LYS A 201 -16.93 17.44 -11.29
N ALA A 202 -17.26 16.19 -11.56
CA ALA A 202 -17.91 15.31 -10.59
C ALA A 202 -17.04 15.10 -9.34
N ASP A 203 -15.73 14.91 -9.50
CA ASP A 203 -14.80 14.81 -8.39
C ASP A 203 -14.70 16.12 -7.60
N LEU A 204 -14.66 17.28 -8.27
CA LEU A 204 -14.69 18.58 -7.61
C LEU A 204 -16.00 18.82 -6.86
N GLU A 205 -17.14 18.41 -7.41
CA GLU A 205 -18.45 18.49 -6.76
C GLU A 205 -18.52 17.59 -5.53
N ARG A 206 -18.01 16.36 -5.63
CA ARG A 206 -17.87 15.46 -4.47
C ARG A 206 -17.01 16.09 -3.38
N LEU A 207 -15.87 16.68 -3.74
CA LEU A 207 -14.99 17.37 -2.79
C LEU A 207 -15.65 18.61 -2.17
N LYS A 208 -16.45 19.36 -2.94
CA LYS A 208 -17.23 20.50 -2.42
C LYS A 208 -18.29 20.03 -1.42
N ALA A 209 -19.04 18.97 -1.73
CA ALA A 209 -20.02 18.39 -0.80
C ALA A 209 -19.37 17.97 0.53
N ILE A 210 -18.19 17.36 0.48
CA ILE A 210 -17.44 17.01 1.70
C ILE A 210 -16.99 18.26 2.47
N ARG A 211 -16.51 19.31 1.78
CA ARG A 211 -16.15 20.58 2.44
C ARG A 211 -17.36 21.24 3.09
N GLU A 212 -18.51 21.24 2.42
CA GLU A 212 -19.77 21.77 2.96
C GLU A 212 -20.23 20.98 4.19
N GLN A 213 -20.21 19.65 4.14
CA GLN A 213 -20.52 18.80 5.29
C GLN A 213 -19.59 19.09 6.47
N ARG A 214 -18.28 19.17 6.23
CA ARG A 214 -17.30 19.51 7.28
C ARG A 214 -17.50 20.91 7.82
N ALA A 215 -17.85 21.89 6.98
CA ALA A 215 -18.13 23.26 7.41
C ALA A 215 -19.42 23.33 8.25
N LEU A 216 -20.46 22.60 7.87
CA LEU A 216 -21.70 22.50 8.64
C LEU A 216 -21.48 21.81 9.99
N ASP A 217 -20.69 20.74 10.03
CA ASP A 217 -20.33 20.06 11.28
C ASP A 217 -19.43 20.94 12.17
N ALA A 218 -18.48 21.67 11.58
CA ALA A 218 -17.67 22.64 12.30
C ALA A 218 -18.52 23.78 12.86
N ALA A 219 -19.47 24.31 12.08
CA ALA A 219 -20.39 25.35 12.50
C ALA A 219 -21.32 24.85 13.63
N ARG A 220 -21.84 23.61 13.54
CA ARG A 220 -22.61 22.99 14.62
C ARG A 220 -21.79 22.84 15.90
N ARG A 221 -20.53 22.39 15.79
CA ARG A 221 -19.62 22.28 16.93
C ARG A 221 -19.26 23.64 17.53
N GLN A 222 -19.12 24.68 16.70
CA GLN A 222 -18.88 26.04 17.17
C GLN A 222 -20.11 26.61 17.88
N ALA A 223 -21.30 26.46 17.32
CA ALA A 223 -22.54 26.86 17.97
C ALA A 223 -22.76 26.15 19.32
N GLU A 224 -22.53 24.83 19.38
CA GLU A 224 -22.63 24.09 20.64
C GLU A 224 -21.56 24.54 21.67
N ARG A 225 -20.36 24.91 21.22
CA ARG A 225 -19.32 25.46 22.10
C ARG A 225 -19.69 26.85 22.62
N GLU A 226 -20.20 27.72 21.77
CA GLU A 226 -20.65 29.06 22.15
C GLU A 226 -21.80 29.00 23.16
N GLU A 227 -22.79 28.13 22.95
CA GLU A 227 -23.88 27.90 23.92
C GLU A 227 -23.35 27.36 25.27
N LYS A 228 -22.40 26.42 25.24
CA LYS A 228 -21.76 25.91 26.47
C LYS A 228 -20.96 27.01 27.18
N GLU A 229 -20.22 27.83 26.44
CA GLU A 229 -19.47 28.95 27.01
C GLU A 229 -20.38 30.01 27.61
N GLU A 230 -21.53 30.31 27.00
CA GLU A 230 -22.52 31.22 27.56
C GLU A 230 -23.13 30.66 28.85
N GLN A 231 -23.50 29.37 28.86
CA GLN A 231 -23.98 28.70 30.07
C GLN A 231 -22.93 28.68 31.18
N GLU A 232 -21.66 28.44 30.83
CA GLU A 232 -20.56 28.50 31.79
C GLU A 232 -20.31 29.91 32.30
N ARG A 233 -20.42 30.94 31.46
CA ARG A 233 -20.29 32.34 31.88
C ARG A 233 -21.40 32.73 32.84
N ILE A 234 -22.65 32.32 32.58
CA ILE A 234 -23.77 32.53 33.51
C ILE A 234 -23.50 31.81 34.84
N LYS A 235 -23.11 30.53 34.81
CA LYS A 235 -22.79 29.75 36.02
C LYS A 235 -21.61 30.35 36.81
N LYS A 236 -20.57 30.82 36.12
CA LYS A 236 -19.40 31.50 36.73
C LYS A 236 -19.82 32.81 37.40
N ALA A 237 -20.64 33.63 36.73
CA ALA A 237 -21.17 34.87 37.29
C ALA A 237 -22.08 34.62 38.51
N GLU A 238 -22.94 33.59 38.47
CA GLU A 238 -23.76 33.19 39.62
C GLU A 238 -22.91 32.70 40.81
N PHE A 239 -21.86 31.93 40.52
CA PHE A 239 -20.93 31.46 41.55
C PHE A 239 -20.17 32.61 42.20
N GLU A 240 -19.64 33.54 41.40
CA GLU A 240 -18.94 34.73 41.90
C GLU A 240 -19.86 35.63 42.74
N ALA A 241 -21.11 35.84 42.30
CA ALA A 241 -22.11 36.58 43.08
C ALA A 241 -22.43 35.90 44.42
N LYS A 242 -22.54 34.55 44.42
CA LYS A 242 -22.77 33.77 45.64
C LYS A 242 -21.56 33.80 46.57
N GLU A 243 -20.35 33.77 46.03
CA GLU A 243 -19.11 33.88 46.80
C GLU A 243 -18.95 35.29 47.40
N ALA A 244 -19.20 36.34 46.62
CA ALA A 244 -19.21 37.72 47.10
C ALA A 244 -20.21 37.91 48.24
N ARG A 245 -21.44 37.39 48.09
CA ARG A 245 -22.45 37.40 49.16
C ARG A 245 -21.99 36.64 50.41
N ARG A 246 -21.33 35.48 50.25
CA ARG A 246 -20.76 34.70 51.36
C ARG A 246 -19.63 35.47 52.05
N ARG A 247 -18.77 36.15 51.29
CA ARG A 247 -17.65 36.94 51.79
C ARG A 247 -18.13 38.17 52.57
N GLU A 248 -19.14 38.86 52.08
CA GLU A 248 -19.77 39.98 52.76
C GLU A 248 -20.44 39.54 54.08
N ALA A 249 -21.20 38.44 54.06
CA ALA A 249 -21.81 37.86 55.26
C ALA A 249 -20.77 37.42 56.31
N ALA A 250 -19.60 36.94 55.87
CA ALA A 250 -18.49 36.59 56.75
C ALA A 250 -17.79 37.82 57.34
N ALA A 251 -17.71 38.93 56.59
CA ALA A 251 -17.15 40.20 57.06
C ALA A 251 -18.05 40.87 58.11
N GLY A 252 -19.38 40.83 57.94
CA GLY A 252 -20.35 41.42 58.89
C GLY A 252 -20.40 40.75 60.27
N LYS A 253 -19.93 39.50 60.40
CA LYS A 253 -20.00 38.73 61.66
C LYS A 253 -18.85 39.00 62.64
N LYS A 254 -17.79 39.70 62.22
CA LYS A 254 -16.62 40.01 63.09
C LYS A 254 -16.81 41.24 63.99
N GLY A 255 -17.92 41.96 63.89
CA GLY A 255 -18.15 43.23 64.61
C GLY A 255 -19.00 43.15 65.89
N LYS A 256 -19.53 41.99 66.30
CA LYS A 256 -20.48 41.90 67.43
C LYS A 256 -19.87 41.12 68.61
N LYS A 257 -18.90 41.73 69.28
CA LYS A 257 -18.52 41.44 70.67
C LYS A 257 -18.61 42.74 71.46
N LYS A 258 -19.68 42.89 72.22
CA LYS A 258 -19.82 43.81 73.34
C LYS A 258 -20.61 43.07 74.41
#